data_AF-X0XH45-F1
#
_entry.id   AF-X0XH45-F1
#
_cell.length_a   1.000
_cell.length_b   1.000
_cell.length_c   1.000
_cell.angle_alpha   90.00
_cell.angle_beta   90.00
_cell.angle_gamma   90.00
#
_symmetry.space_group_name_H-M   'P 1'
#
loop_
_entity.id
_entity.type
_entity.pdbx_description
1 polymer ?
#
loop_
_entity_poly.entity_id
_entity_poly.type
_entity_poly.pdbx_seq_one_letter_code
_entity_poly.pdbx_strand_id
1 'polypeptide(L)'
;MMPLESDENVNSEVISEVTEAEDIESLKQALAEEKGKAEGYLANWQRTQADFINYKRRNEQEREEFNKFASTGLVLSLLPILDDLERALASLPPKSAKLTWVDGIRLIERKFRVSLETQGLTPIKALGEPFDPNLHEAVRQD
;
A
#
# COMPACT_ATOMS: atom_id res chain seq x y z
N MET A 1 67.62 -67.16 -17.02
CA MET A 1 67.66 -65.70 -16.86
C MET A 1 66.22 -65.22 -16.87
N MET A 2 65.89 -64.22 -16.03
CA MET A 2 64.59 -63.93 -15.40
C MET A 2 63.33 -63.82 -16.29
N PRO A 3 62.12 -64.00 -15.70
CA PRO A 3 60.82 -63.85 -16.36
C PRO A 3 60.48 -62.36 -16.61
N LEU A 4 59.92 -62.08 -17.79
CA LEU A 4 59.31 -60.81 -18.16
C LEU A 4 57.80 -60.89 -17.88
N GLU A 5 57.39 -60.61 -16.64
CA GLU A 5 55.98 -60.41 -16.27
C GLU A 5 55.92 -59.22 -15.31
N SER A 6 55.91 -57.99 -15.84
CA SER A 6 55.68 -56.79 -15.00
C SER A 6 55.05 -55.59 -15.70
N ASP A 7 54.96 -55.53 -17.05
CA ASP A 7 54.60 -54.27 -17.72
C ASP A 7 53.11 -54.14 -18.13
N GLU A 8 52.33 -55.22 -18.25
CA GLU A 8 50.90 -55.12 -18.64
C GLU A 8 49.96 -54.78 -17.47
N ASN A 9 50.26 -55.21 -16.25
CA ASN A 9 49.40 -55.00 -15.08
C ASN A 9 49.42 -53.53 -14.61
N VAL A 10 50.59 -52.88 -14.69
CA VAL A 10 50.79 -51.49 -14.29
C VAL A 10 50.05 -50.52 -15.22
N ASN A 11 49.93 -50.84 -16.51
CA ASN A 11 49.27 -49.96 -17.47
C ASN A 11 47.73 -49.99 -17.34
N SER A 12 47.14 -51.12 -16.94
CA SER A 12 45.69 -51.26 -16.75
C SER A 12 45.19 -50.56 -15.48
N GLU A 13 45.93 -50.62 -14.37
CA GLU A 13 45.60 -49.89 -13.13
C GLU A 13 45.75 -48.38 -13.29
N VAL A 14 46.79 -47.93 -14.00
CA VAL A 14 47.01 -46.50 -14.28
C VAL A 14 45.91 -45.94 -15.19
N ILE A 15 45.39 -46.71 -16.15
CA ILE A 15 44.27 -46.28 -17.01
C ILE A 15 42.95 -46.21 -16.21
N SER A 16 42.68 -47.15 -15.30
CA SER A 16 41.43 -47.12 -14.50
C SER A 16 41.43 -45.99 -13.46
N GLU A 17 42.56 -45.74 -12.79
CA GLU A 17 42.70 -44.61 -11.85
C GLU A 17 42.56 -43.25 -12.55
N VAL A 18 43.04 -43.13 -13.80
CA VAL A 18 42.89 -41.90 -14.60
C VAL A 18 41.43 -41.69 -15.02
N THR A 19 40.70 -42.75 -15.42
CA THR A 19 39.27 -42.63 -15.75
C THR A 19 38.38 -42.33 -14.54
N GLU A 20 38.67 -42.92 -13.37
CA GLU A 20 37.94 -42.59 -12.13
C GLU A 20 38.24 -41.16 -11.66
N ALA A 21 39.49 -40.69 -11.82
CA ALA A 21 39.85 -39.32 -11.50
C ALA A 21 39.15 -38.30 -12.42
N GLU A 22 39.04 -38.57 -13.73
CA GLU A 22 38.31 -37.72 -14.69
C GLU A 22 36.79 -37.67 -14.40
N ASP A 23 36.18 -38.81 -14.04
CA ASP A 23 34.75 -38.86 -13.66
C ASP A 23 34.49 -38.11 -12.34
N ILE A 24 35.40 -38.20 -11.36
CA ILE A 24 35.31 -37.45 -10.10
C ILE A 24 35.46 -35.94 -10.34
N GLU A 25 36.35 -35.53 -11.24
CA GLU A 25 36.53 -34.12 -11.65
C GLU A 25 35.25 -33.57 -12.30
N SER A 26 34.64 -34.33 -13.23
CA SER A 26 33.40 -33.93 -13.91
C SER A 26 32.21 -33.82 -12.95
N LEU A 27 32.07 -34.75 -12.01
CA LEU A 27 31.03 -34.74 -10.97
C LEU A 27 31.20 -33.56 -10.01
N LYS A 28 32.44 -33.21 -9.64
CA LYS A 28 32.72 -32.00 -8.84
C LYS A 28 32.35 -30.73 -9.59
N GLN A 29 32.60 -30.69 -10.90
CA GLN A 29 32.25 -29.55 -11.75
C GLN A 29 30.73 -29.37 -11.87
N ALA A 30 29.99 -30.44 -12.14
CA ALA A 30 28.53 -30.43 -12.17
C ALA A 30 27.92 -30.04 -10.82
N LEU A 31 28.48 -30.54 -9.72
CA LEU A 31 28.06 -30.18 -8.37
C LEU A 31 28.33 -28.71 -8.03
N ALA A 32 29.44 -28.15 -8.50
CA ALA A 32 29.73 -26.73 -8.35
C ALA A 32 28.77 -25.86 -9.17
N GLU A 33 28.44 -26.27 -10.40
CA GLU A 33 27.50 -25.56 -11.26
C GLU A 33 26.08 -25.55 -10.69
N GLU A 34 25.59 -26.71 -10.22
CA GLU A 34 24.27 -26.79 -9.57
C GLU A 34 24.21 -26.03 -8.26
N LYS A 35 25.29 -25.99 -7.47
CA LYS A 35 25.37 -25.11 -6.29
C LYS A 35 25.26 -23.64 -6.68
N GLY A 36 25.95 -23.21 -7.74
CA GLY A 36 25.85 -21.84 -8.25
C GLY A 36 24.42 -21.49 -8.72
N LYS A 37 23.74 -22.41 -9.41
CA LYS A 37 22.32 -22.24 -9.78
C LYS A 37 21.42 -22.16 -8.55
N ALA A 38 21.61 -23.02 -7.57
CA ALA A 38 20.83 -23.03 -6.33
C ALA A 38 21.00 -21.72 -5.54
N GLU A 39 22.22 -21.22 -5.42
CA GLU A 39 22.52 -19.92 -4.80
C GLU A 39 21.87 -18.77 -5.57
N GLY A 40 21.93 -18.79 -6.91
CA GLY A 40 21.26 -17.81 -7.76
C GLY A 40 19.74 -17.81 -7.60
N TYR A 41 19.12 -18.98 -7.56
CA TYR A 41 17.68 -19.10 -7.31
C TYR A 41 17.29 -18.63 -5.91
N LEU A 42 18.10 -18.95 -4.89
CA LEU A 42 17.86 -18.50 -3.53
C LEU A 42 17.95 -16.97 -3.42
N ALA A 43 18.95 -16.35 -4.04
CA ALA A 43 19.09 -14.89 -4.08
C ALA A 43 17.90 -14.23 -4.80
N ASN A 44 17.49 -14.76 -5.95
CA ASN A 44 16.34 -14.27 -6.69
C ASN A 44 15.02 -14.42 -5.90
N TRP A 45 14.85 -15.54 -5.20
CA TRP A 45 13.70 -15.79 -4.35
C TRP A 45 13.65 -14.80 -3.18
N GLN A 46 14.77 -14.59 -2.48
CA GLN A 46 14.86 -13.61 -1.39
C GLN A 46 14.55 -12.19 -1.86
N ARG A 47 15.05 -11.80 -3.03
CA ARG A 47 14.75 -10.50 -3.64
C ARG A 47 13.26 -10.37 -3.96
N THR A 48 12.68 -11.38 -4.61
CA THR A 48 11.26 -11.39 -4.96
C THR A 48 10.38 -11.35 -3.71
N GLN A 49 10.78 -12.05 -2.65
CA GLN A 49 10.10 -12.01 -1.36
C GLN A 49 10.13 -10.61 -0.75
N ALA A 50 11.28 -9.94 -0.78
CA ALA A 50 11.41 -8.56 -0.30
C ALA A 50 10.54 -7.59 -1.13
N ASP A 51 10.58 -7.71 -2.46
CA ASP A 51 9.76 -6.90 -3.36
C ASP A 51 8.26 -7.11 -3.11
N PHE A 52 7.84 -8.36 -2.86
CA PHE A 52 6.45 -8.68 -2.52
C PHE A 52 6.00 -8.07 -1.19
N ILE A 53 6.86 -8.10 -0.16
CA ILE A 53 6.57 -7.46 1.14
C ILE A 53 6.40 -5.94 0.94
N ASN A 54 7.29 -5.31 0.17
CA ASN A 54 7.21 -3.88 -0.13
C ASN A 54 5.94 -3.54 -0.92
N TYR A 55 5.61 -4.34 -1.94
CA TYR A 55 4.39 -4.20 -2.72
C TYR A 55 3.14 -4.32 -1.84
N LYS A 56 3.08 -5.31 -0.95
CA LYS A 56 1.94 -5.51 -0.05
C LYS A 56 1.78 -4.31 0.89
N ARG A 57 2.88 -3.83 1.48
CA ARG A 57 2.86 -2.64 2.34
C ARG A 57 2.34 -1.41 1.57
N ARG A 58 2.81 -1.20 0.35
CA ARG A 58 2.38 -0.08 -0.50
C ARG A 58 0.89 -0.19 -0.87
N ASN A 59 0.42 -1.38 -1.23
CA ASN A 59 -0.99 -1.57 -1.55
C ASN A 59 -1.91 -1.32 -0.35
N GLU A 60 -1.49 -1.71 0.86
CA GLU A 60 -2.27 -1.42 2.05
C GLU A 60 -2.38 0.09 2.28
N GLN A 61 -1.28 0.82 2.13
CA GLN A 61 -1.27 2.28 2.23
C GLN A 61 -2.18 2.94 1.17
N GLU A 62 -2.07 2.54 -0.10
CA GLU A 62 -2.92 3.06 -1.16
C GLU A 62 -4.41 2.75 -0.93
N ARG A 63 -4.72 1.57 -0.37
CA ARG A 63 -6.09 1.18 -0.01
C ARG A 63 -6.62 2.00 1.17
N GLU A 64 -5.81 2.25 2.20
CA GLU A 64 -6.16 3.12 3.32
C GLU A 64 -6.45 4.55 2.85
N GLU A 65 -5.58 5.11 2.00
CA GLU A 65 -5.76 6.43 1.40
C GLU A 65 -7.04 6.48 0.54
N PHE A 66 -7.26 5.49 -0.31
CA PHE A 66 -8.48 5.41 -1.12
C PHE A 66 -9.72 5.38 -0.23
N ASN A 67 -9.74 4.56 0.82
CA ASN A 67 -10.89 4.51 1.75
C ASN A 67 -11.11 5.85 2.47
N LYS A 68 -10.05 6.57 2.81
CA LYS A 68 -10.12 7.90 3.44
C LYS A 68 -10.76 8.95 2.52
N PHE A 69 -10.50 8.89 1.21
CA PHE A 69 -10.98 9.88 0.24
C PHE A 69 -12.14 9.41 -0.64
N ALA A 70 -12.57 8.15 -0.53
CA ALA A 70 -13.66 7.60 -1.33
C ALA A 70 -14.99 8.35 -1.13
N SER A 71 -15.25 8.84 0.09
CA SER A 71 -16.46 9.59 0.41
C SER A 71 -16.38 11.07 0.04
N THR A 72 -15.20 11.60 -0.30
CA THR A 72 -14.97 13.04 -0.52
C THR A 72 -15.87 13.61 -1.60
N GLY A 73 -15.98 12.95 -2.76
CA GLY A 73 -16.83 13.44 -3.85
C GLY A 73 -18.31 13.53 -3.46
N LEU A 74 -18.81 12.54 -2.72
CA LEU A 74 -20.19 12.53 -2.22
C LEU A 74 -20.40 13.64 -1.18
N VAL A 75 -19.49 13.78 -0.22
CA VAL A 75 -19.55 14.83 0.81
C VAL A 75 -19.54 16.22 0.19
N LEU A 76 -18.64 16.48 -0.76
CA LEU A 76 -18.58 17.76 -1.48
C LEU A 76 -19.89 18.08 -2.19
N SER A 77 -20.55 17.09 -2.78
CA SER A 77 -21.85 17.31 -3.44
C SER A 77 -23.01 17.60 -2.46
N LEU A 78 -22.86 17.19 -1.20
CA LEU A 78 -23.85 17.39 -0.14
C LEU A 78 -23.70 18.72 0.59
N LEU A 79 -22.52 19.33 0.62
CA LEU A 79 -22.27 20.59 1.32
C LEU A 79 -23.18 21.75 0.84
N PRO A 80 -23.39 21.97 -0.47
CA PRO A 80 -24.31 23.03 -0.93
C PRO A 80 -25.74 22.84 -0.42
N ILE A 81 -26.20 21.60 -0.26
CA ILE A 81 -27.53 21.30 0.26
C ILE A 81 -27.63 21.68 1.75
N LEU A 82 -26.56 21.41 2.52
CA LEU A 82 -26.47 21.85 3.91
C LEU A 82 -26.45 23.38 4.01
N ASP A 83 -25.68 24.04 3.15
CA ASP A 83 -25.60 25.51 3.11
C ASP A 83 -26.98 26.14 2.81
N ASP A 84 -27.72 25.57 1.86
CA ASP A 84 -29.07 26.01 1.52
C ASP A 84 -30.06 25.76 2.66
N LEU A 85 -29.94 24.64 3.38
CA LEU A 85 -30.74 24.34 4.56
C LEU A 85 -30.50 25.36 5.68
N GLU A 86 -29.24 25.70 5.94
CA GLU A 86 -28.84 26.73 6.90
C GLU A 86 -29.36 28.11 6.49
N ARG A 87 -29.21 28.47 5.21
CA ARG A 87 -29.73 29.72 4.65
C ARG A 87 -31.25 29.81 4.81
N ALA A 88 -31.97 28.73 4.51
CA ALA A 88 -33.42 28.67 4.67
C ALA A 88 -33.83 28.89 6.13
N LEU A 89 -33.19 28.18 7.07
CA LEU A 89 -33.44 28.33 8.51
C LEU A 89 -33.12 29.73 9.04
N ALA A 90 -32.04 30.36 8.55
CA ALA A 90 -31.64 31.71 8.92
C ALA A 90 -32.59 32.79 8.37
N SER A 91 -33.22 32.53 7.22
CA SER A 91 -34.16 33.47 6.57
C SER A 91 -35.58 33.44 7.16
N LEU A 92 -35.87 32.55 8.12
CA LEU A 92 -37.22 32.38 8.65
C LEU A 92 -37.74 33.64 9.38
N PRO A 93 -38.98 34.08 9.09
CA PRO A 93 -39.60 35.14 9.86
C PRO A 93 -39.72 34.78 11.35
N PRO A 94 -39.59 35.74 12.28
CA PRO A 94 -39.65 35.46 13.73
C PRO A 94 -40.92 34.73 14.17
N LYS A 95 -42.04 34.98 13.48
CA LYS A 95 -43.34 34.31 13.74
C LYS A 95 -43.33 32.84 13.33
N SER A 96 -42.62 32.50 12.25
CA SER A 96 -42.52 31.13 11.71
C SER A 96 -41.46 30.31 12.44
N ALA A 97 -40.43 30.96 13.00
CA ALA A 97 -39.33 30.30 13.70
C ALA A 97 -39.76 29.51 14.96
N LYS A 98 -40.97 29.74 15.49
CA LYS A 98 -41.54 29.05 16.65
C LYS A 98 -42.48 27.89 16.29
N LEU A 99 -42.65 27.60 15.00
CA LEU A 99 -43.50 26.50 14.55
C LEU A 99 -42.81 25.16 14.81
N THR A 100 -43.55 24.18 15.31
CA THR A 100 -43.01 22.87 15.72
C THR A 100 -42.31 22.11 14.60
N TRP A 101 -42.75 22.27 13.35
CA TRP A 101 -42.09 21.65 12.20
C TRP A 101 -40.70 22.26 11.91
N VAL A 102 -40.48 23.55 12.24
CA VAL A 102 -39.17 24.20 12.11
C VAL A 102 -38.17 23.58 13.07
N ASP A 103 -38.59 23.28 14.30
CA ASP A 103 -37.75 22.55 15.26
C ASP A 103 -37.40 21.15 14.75
N GLY A 104 -38.34 20.47 14.08
CA GLY A 104 -38.08 19.20 13.38
C GLY A 104 -37.00 19.32 12.31
N ILE A 105 -37.03 20.37 11.49
CA ILE A 105 -36.00 20.62 10.47
C ILE A 105 -34.65 20.96 11.11
N ARG A 106 -34.61 21.77 12.17
CA ARG A 106 -33.37 22.05 12.94
C ARG A 106 -32.75 20.77 13.51
N LEU A 107 -33.57 19.83 13.95
CA LEU A 107 -33.08 18.53 14.40
C LEU A 107 -32.46 17.72 13.25
N ILE A 108 -33.02 17.80 12.04
CA ILE A 108 -32.46 17.15 10.85
C ILE A 108 -31.11 17.77 10.48
N GLU A 109 -31.00 19.11 10.44
CA GLU A 109 -29.74 19.82 10.21
C GLU A 109 -28.66 19.36 11.20
N ARG A 110 -28.97 19.36 12.49
CA ARG A 110 -28.03 18.90 13.52
C ARG A 110 -27.60 17.44 13.32
N LYS A 111 -28.54 16.55 13.03
CA LYS A 111 -28.23 15.12 12.77
C LYS A 111 -27.36 14.97 11.53
N PHE A 112 -27.62 15.75 10.50
CA PHE A 112 -26.82 15.76 9.28
C PHE A 112 -25.38 16.18 9.57
N ARG A 113 -25.21 17.27 10.34
CA ARG A 113 -23.90 17.77 10.76
C ARG A 113 -23.12 16.73 11.59
N VAL A 114 -23.76 16.11 12.58
CA VAL A 114 -23.17 14.99 13.35
C VAL A 114 -22.80 13.82 12.43
N SER A 115 -23.64 13.50 11.45
CA SER A 115 -23.33 12.42 10.50
C SER A 115 -22.08 12.72 9.67
N LEU A 116 -21.87 13.97 9.25
CA LEU A 116 -20.64 14.37 8.55
C LEU A 116 -19.41 14.31 9.48
N GLU A 117 -19.55 14.72 10.74
CA GLU A 117 -18.50 14.60 11.76
C GLU A 117 -18.08 13.14 11.99
N THR A 118 -19.03 12.20 12.02
CA THR A 118 -18.69 10.76 12.14
C THR A 118 -17.95 10.21 10.93
N GLN A 119 -18.09 10.84 9.75
CA GLN A 119 -17.33 10.53 8.54
C GLN A 119 -15.95 11.23 8.51
N GLY A 120 -15.57 11.91 9.61
CA GLY A 120 -14.29 12.59 9.76
C GLY A 120 -14.28 14.03 9.21
N LEU A 121 -15.43 14.59 8.84
CA LEU A 121 -15.52 15.96 8.35
C LEU A 121 -15.79 16.94 9.50
N THR A 122 -14.88 17.89 9.72
CA THR A 122 -15.06 18.96 10.70
C THR A 122 -15.19 20.32 10.02
N PRO A 123 -16.07 21.21 10.52
CA PRO A 123 -16.15 22.56 9.99
C PRO A 123 -14.88 23.35 10.32
N ILE A 124 -14.40 24.11 9.35
CA ILE A 124 -13.28 25.04 9.54
C ILE A 124 -13.80 26.27 10.29
N LYS A 125 -13.18 26.60 11.42
CA LYS A 125 -13.53 27.81 12.18
C LYS A 125 -12.88 29.02 11.51
N ALA A 126 -13.71 29.90 10.95
CA ALA A 126 -13.23 31.12 10.29
C ALA A 126 -13.45 32.39 11.13
N LEU A 127 -14.60 32.51 11.82
CA LEU A 127 -14.94 33.71 12.58
C LEU A 127 -14.07 33.84 13.84
N GLY A 128 -13.24 34.88 13.88
CA GLY A 128 -12.38 35.20 15.03
C GLY A 128 -11.03 34.48 15.06
N GLU A 129 -10.75 33.64 14.07
CA GLU A 129 -9.46 32.95 13.92
C GLU A 129 -8.54 33.70 12.95
N PRO A 130 -7.20 33.59 13.08
CA PRO A 130 -6.27 34.11 12.10
C PRO A 130 -6.56 33.55 10.70
N PHE A 131 -6.46 34.41 9.67
CA PHE A 131 -6.65 33.97 8.30
C PHE A 131 -5.48 33.07 7.85
N ASP A 132 -5.80 31.84 7.41
CA ASP A 132 -4.85 30.88 6.82
C ASP A 132 -5.26 30.57 5.37
N PRO A 133 -4.45 30.92 4.36
CA PRO A 133 -4.74 30.64 2.95
C PRO A 133 -4.92 29.15 2.62
N ASN A 134 -4.43 28.22 3.46
CA ASN A 134 -4.63 26.79 3.26
C ASN A 134 -6.03 26.32 3.68
N LEU A 135 -6.72 27.10 4.52
CA LEU A 135 -8.00 26.73 5.13
C LEU A 135 -9.13 27.70 4.76
N HIS A 136 -8.80 28.94 4.40
CA HIS A 136 -9.75 30.02 4.18
C HIS A 136 -9.59 30.62 2.77
N GLU A 137 -10.72 30.82 2.09
CA GLU A 137 -10.79 31.56 0.84
C GLU A 137 -11.20 33.02 1.11
N ALA A 138 -10.37 33.98 0.71
CA ALA A 138 -10.68 35.41 0.84
C ALA A 138 -11.55 35.90 -0.32
N VAL A 139 -12.79 36.27 -0.02
CA VAL A 139 -13.77 36.68 -1.06
C VAL A 139 -13.88 38.21 -1.20
N ARG A 140 -13.66 38.97 -0.12
CA ARG A 140 -13.58 40.44 -0.12
C ARG A 140 -12.64 40.92 0.98
N GLN A 141 -11.97 42.03 0.71
CA GLN A 141 -11.19 42.78 1.68
C GLN A 141 -11.85 44.16 1.78
N ASP A 142 -12.41 44.47 2.94
CA ASP A 142 -12.86 45.82 3.29
C ASP A 142 -11.72 46.58 4.01
#